data_AF-A0A1L3Q1T8-F1
#
_entry.id   AF-A0A1L3Q1T8-F1
#
_cell.length_a   1.000
_cell.length_b   1.000
_cell.length_c   1.000
_cell.angle_alpha   90.00
_cell.angle_beta   90.00
_cell.angle_gamma   90.00
#
_symmetry.space_group_name_H-M   'P 1'
#
loop_
_entity.id
_entity.type
_entity.pdbx_description
1 polymer ?
#
loop_
_entity_poly.entity_id
_entity_poly.type
_entity_poly.pdbx_seq_one_letter_code
_entity_poly.pdbx_strand_id
1 'polypeptide(L)'
;MRISVLYSGEFGKKVLGNLINSDQFCTSCGEACDHCRQGRKSYSGFLTEIHELPADLPEFVEEPEEYLPADLKPCDLLLAMDLHPDLFASLPTVAKKAHAKALIAPVENPKLAPAGLVRQVAEKLQNEEVEYAFPKPFCSLEKTGQPVIDRFVEMGFGKPKVEIILDNEEITTARVIKDAPCGCTWFVARKLVYTEAADFKETVSSAHHAYPCTASMDNDPEIGDTILHKAGYIIRESVDSALDKAQKENANDR
;
A
#
# COMPACT_ATOMS: atom_id res chain seq x y z
N MET A 1 -9.90 -13.17 -9.02
CA MET A 1 -9.95 -11.70 -9.18
C MET A 1 -8.86 -11.33 -10.17
N ARG A 2 -9.20 -10.58 -11.20
CA ARG A 2 -8.26 -10.09 -12.23
C ARG A 2 -7.84 -8.67 -11.89
N ILE A 3 -6.55 -8.41 -11.86
CA ILE A 3 -5.98 -7.11 -11.50
C ILE A 3 -5.22 -6.55 -12.69
N SER A 4 -5.54 -5.33 -13.10
CA SER A 4 -4.72 -4.56 -14.05
C SER A 4 -4.02 -3.43 -13.29
N VAL A 5 -2.78 -3.15 -13.63
CA VAL A 5 -1.96 -2.15 -12.92
C VAL A 5 -1.48 -1.08 -13.89
N LEU A 6 -1.77 0.17 -13.56
CA LEU A 6 -1.22 1.36 -14.19
C LEU A 6 -0.37 2.07 -13.14
N TYR A 7 0.88 2.39 -13.47
CA TYR A 7 1.70 3.14 -12.54
C TYR A 7 2.73 4.00 -13.24
N SER A 8 3.18 5.04 -12.54
CA SER A 8 4.42 5.73 -12.87
C SER A 8 5.39 5.65 -11.68
N GLY A 9 6.68 5.83 -11.93
CA GLY A 9 7.68 5.93 -10.87
C GLY A 9 7.93 4.67 -10.04
N GLU A 10 8.56 4.86 -8.88
CA GLU A 10 9.11 3.77 -8.07
C GLU A 10 8.10 3.12 -7.11
N PHE A 11 7.04 3.84 -6.72
CA PHE A 11 6.05 3.28 -5.81
C PHE A 11 5.30 2.10 -6.44
N GLY A 12 4.87 2.26 -7.69
CA GLY A 12 4.18 1.20 -8.42
C GLY A 12 5.03 -0.06 -8.57
N LYS A 13 6.33 0.09 -8.88
CA LYS A 13 7.29 -1.02 -8.92
C LYS A 13 7.39 -1.74 -7.59
N LYS A 14 7.39 -1.00 -6.47
CA LYS A 14 7.40 -1.59 -5.13
C LYS A 14 6.13 -2.35 -4.81
N VAL A 15 4.97 -1.77 -5.08
CA VAL A 15 3.68 -2.45 -4.85
C VAL A 15 3.57 -3.71 -5.72
N LEU A 16 3.96 -3.63 -7.00
CA LEU A 16 3.99 -4.78 -7.92
C LEU A 16 4.94 -5.87 -7.43
N GLY A 17 6.17 -5.50 -7.08
CA GLY A 17 7.18 -6.41 -6.54
C GLY A 17 6.71 -7.10 -5.26
N ASN A 18 5.99 -6.37 -4.40
CA ASN A 18 5.37 -6.95 -3.23
C ASN A 18 4.21 -7.88 -3.60
N LEU A 19 3.32 -7.47 -4.50
CA LEU A 19 2.14 -8.22 -4.91
C LEU A 19 2.50 -9.58 -5.53
N ILE A 20 3.53 -9.63 -6.37
CA ILE A 20 4.02 -10.89 -6.97
C ILE A 20 5.02 -11.63 -6.08
N ASN A 21 5.38 -11.06 -4.93
CA ASN A 21 6.41 -11.55 -4.03
C ASN A 21 7.73 -11.88 -4.75
N SER A 22 8.24 -10.95 -5.58
CA SER A 22 9.50 -11.14 -6.27
C SER A 22 10.67 -11.17 -5.27
N ASP A 23 11.60 -12.11 -5.46
CA ASP A 23 12.81 -12.24 -4.63
C ASP A 23 13.74 -11.03 -4.78
N GLN A 24 13.64 -10.28 -5.87
CA GLN A 24 14.48 -9.11 -6.16
C GLN A 24 13.87 -7.80 -5.64
N PHE A 25 12.64 -7.82 -5.15
CA PHE A 25 11.94 -6.58 -4.79
C PHE A 25 12.39 -6.01 -3.42
N CYS A 26 12.54 -6.86 -2.41
CA CYS A 26 12.92 -6.40 -1.07
C CYS A 26 14.44 -6.47 -0.90
N THR A 27 15.08 -5.30 -0.84
CA THR A 27 16.54 -5.16 -0.70
C THR A 27 16.97 -4.56 0.63
N SER A 28 16.02 -4.21 1.51
CA SER A 28 16.27 -3.45 2.75
C SER A 28 17.19 -4.12 3.75
N CYS A 29 17.35 -5.44 3.67
CA CYS A 29 18.23 -6.22 4.55
C CYS A 29 19.65 -6.40 3.98
N GLY A 30 19.88 -6.11 2.70
CA GLY A 30 21.15 -6.37 2.02
C GLY A 30 21.63 -7.81 2.22
N GLU A 31 22.92 -7.96 2.50
CA GLU A 31 23.56 -9.26 2.78
C GLU A 31 23.01 -9.97 4.02
N ALA A 32 22.41 -9.22 4.94
CA ALA A 32 21.81 -9.79 6.13
C ALA A 32 20.41 -10.37 5.87
N CYS A 33 19.98 -10.61 4.62
CA CYS A 33 18.65 -11.15 4.32
C CYS A 33 18.48 -12.61 4.80
N ASP A 34 17.38 -12.92 5.46
CA ASP A 34 17.01 -14.26 5.95
C ASP A 34 15.81 -14.86 5.19
N HIS A 35 15.40 -14.23 4.08
CA HIS A 35 14.25 -14.63 3.28
C HIS A 35 12.93 -14.69 4.05
N CYS A 36 12.69 -13.75 4.99
CA CYS A 36 11.46 -13.69 5.79
C CYS A 36 10.14 -13.74 4.98
N ARG A 37 10.17 -13.36 3.69
CA ARG A 37 9.01 -13.37 2.77
C ARG A 37 8.86 -14.64 1.94
N GLN A 38 9.71 -15.66 2.10
CA GLN A 38 9.69 -16.88 1.26
C GLN A 38 8.34 -17.63 1.33
N GLY A 39 7.68 -17.63 2.49
CA GLY A 39 6.36 -18.26 2.67
C GLY A 39 5.18 -17.40 2.20
N ARG A 40 5.40 -16.15 1.76
CA ARG A 40 4.34 -15.23 1.35
C ARG A 40 3.80 -15.62 -0.01
N LYS A 41 2.47 -15.68 -0.13
CA LYS A 41 1.80 -16.00 -1.39
C LYS A 41 2.12 -14.97 -2.48
N SER A 42 2.45 -15.46 -3.68
CA SER A 42 2.53 -14.64 -4.89
C SER A 42 1.14 -14.51 -5.53
N TYR A 43 0.81 -13.30 -5.98
CA TYR A 43 -0.42 -13.01 -6.72
C TYR A 43 -0.16 -12.71 -8.21
N SER A 44 0.98 -13.13 -8.76
CA SER A 44 1.28 -12.98 -10.20
C SER A 44 0.18 -13.53 -11.11
N GLY A 45 -0.42 -14.66 -10.75
CA GLY A 45 -1.55 -15.25 -11.49
C GLY A 45 -2.86 -14.46 -11.44
N PHE A 46 -2.94 -13.39 -10.65
CA PHE A 46 -4.09 -12.47 -10.62
C PHE A 46 -3.87 -11.29 -11.58
N LEU A 47 -2.63 -11.01 -11.97
CA LEU A 47 -2.30 -9.89 -12.85
C LEU A 47 -2.70 -10.21 -14.29
N THR A 48 -3.44 -9.28 -14.90
CA THR A 48 -3.89 -9.39 -16.29
C THR A 48 -3.03 -8.54 -17.20
N GLU A 49 -2.79 -7.29 -16.80
CA GLU A 49 -1.93 -6.33 -17.52
C GLU A 49 -1.19 -5.42 -16.54
N ILE A 50 0.00 -4.97 -16.95
CA ILE A 50 0.86 -4.06 -16.20
C ILE A 50 1.37 -3.02 -17.19
N HIS A 51 1.13 -1.75 -16.93
CA HIS A 51 1.61 -0.65 -17.74
C HIS A 51 2.35 0.36 -16.87
N GLU A 52 3.64 0.54 -17.16
CA GLU A 52 4.43 1.66 -16.66
C GLU A 52 4.19 2.85 -17.60
N LEU A 53 3.66 3.94 -17.06
CA LEU A 53 3.37 5.17 -17.79
C LEU A 53 4.50 6.19 -17.58
N PRO A 54 4.69 7.14 -18.49
CA PRO A 54 5.69 8.19 -18.32
C PRO A 54 5.46 8.99 -17.03
N ALA A 55 6.55 9.40 -16.39
CA ALA A 55 6.53 10.21 -15.17
C ALA A 55 6.97 11.66 -15.42
N ASP A 56 7.71 11.92 -16.51
CA ASP A 56 8.25 13.21 -16.91
C ASP A 56 7.32 13.94 -17.90
N LEU A 57 6.06 14.07 -17.50
CA LEU A 57 5.05 14.76 -18.30
C LEU A 57 5.10 16.28 -18.08
N PRO A 58 4.67 17.09 -19.07
CA PRO A 58 4.46 18.52 -18.88
C PRO A 58 3.42 18.77 -17.78
N GLU A 59 3.43 19.98 -17.19
CA GLU A 59 2.50 20.38 -16.12
C GLU A 59 1.02 20.21 -16.51
N PHE A 60 0.72 20.35 -17.80
CA PHE A 60 -0.59 20.12 -18.38
C PHE A 60 -0.46 19.20 -19.58
N VAL A 61 -1.25 18.13 -19.59
CA VAL A 61 -1.38 17.18 -20.68
C VAL A 61 -2.71 17.41 -21.38
N GLU A 62 -2.67 17.90 -22.61
CA GLU A 62 -3.88 18.20 -23.39
C GLU A 62 -4.63 16.94 -23.82
N GLU A 63 -3.91 15.87 -24.18
CA GLU A 63 -4.46 14.59 -24.61
C GLU A 63 -3.96 13.43 -23.72
N PRO A 64 -4.55 13.22 -22.52
CA PRO A 64 -4.18 12.13 -21.60
C PRO A 64 -4.23 10.74 -22.25
N GLU A 65 -5.12 10.55 -23.23
CA GLU A 65 -5.33 9.29 -23.92
C GLU A 65 -4.10 8.81 -24.69
N GLU A 66 -3.22 9.70 -25.13
CA GLU A 66 -1.98 9.33 -25.84
C GLU A 66 -0.99 8.58 -24.93
N TYR A 67 -1.08 8.82 -23.62
CA TYR A 67 -0.20 8.21 -22.61
C TYR A 67 -0.83 7.00 -21.93
N LEU A 68 -2.13 6.77 -22.13
CA LEU A 68 -2.86 5.67 -21.56
C LEU A 68 -2.90 4.48 -22.54
N PRO A 69 -2.99 3.23 -22.05
CA PRO A 69 -3.13 2.08 -22.93
C PRO A 69 -4.40 2.19 -23.77
N ALA A 70 -4.26 2.06 -25.10
CA ALA A 70 -5.37 2.18 -26.04
C ALA A 70 -6.42 1.08 -25.84
N ASP A 71 -5.95 -0.16 -25.67
CA ASP A 71 -6.78 -1.34 -25.42
C ASP A 71 -6.47 -1.88 -24.02
N LEU A 72 -7.49 -1.93 -23.16
CA LEU A 72 -7.40 -2.50 -21.82
C LEU A 72 -8.23 -3.78 -21.75
N LYS A 73 -7.63 -4.86 -21.28
CA LYS A 73 -8.34 -6.10 -21.04
C LYS A 73 -9.32 -5.97 -19.88
N PRO A 74 -10.47 -6.66 -19.93
CA PRO A 74 -11.39 -6.72 -18.81
C PRO A 74 -10.73 -7.18 -17.50
N CYS A 75 -10.85 -6.38 -16.44
CA CYS A 75 -10.33 -6.72 -15.12
C CYS A 75 -11.43 -6.62 -14.05
N ASP A 76 -11.18 -7.15 -12.85
CA ASP A 76 -12.06 -6.90 -11.70
C ASP A 76 -11.60 -5.64 -10.94
N LEU A 77 -10.29 -5.47 -10.78
CA LEU A 77 -9.67 -4.35 -10.05
C LEU A 77 -8.62 -3.65 -10.90
N LEU A 78 -8.73 -2.33 -11.00
CA LEU A 78 -7.69 -1.45 -11.54
C LEU A 78 -6.89 -0.83 -10.40
N LEU A 79 -5.58 -1.07 -10.35
CA LEU A 79 -4.65 -0.40 -9.44
C LEU A 79 -3.94 0.72 -10.19
N ALA A 80 -4.13 1.97 -9.80
CA ALA A 80 -3.55 3.15 -10.44
C ALA A 80 -2.66 3.91 -9.47
N MET A 81 -1.35 4.04 -9.73
CA MET A 81 -0.40 4.55 -8.73
C MET A 81 0.53 5.63 -9.31
N ASP A 82 0.76 6.70 -8.55
CA ASP A 82 1.70 7.79 -8.89
C ASP A 82 1.49 8.42 -10.27
N LEU A 83 0.24 8.47 -10.74
CA LEU A 83 -0.08 9.05 -12.04
C LEU A 83 -0.02 10.58 -12.03
N HIS A 84 0.36 11.17 -13.16
CA HIS A 84 0.21 12.61 -13.39
C HIS A 84 -1.27 13.05 -13.18
N PRO A 85 -1.56 14.24 -12.63
CA PRO A 85 -2.93 14.70 -12.36
C PRO A 85 -3.90 14.53 -13.53
N ASP A 86 -3.49 14.85 -14.76
CA ASP A 86 -4.35 14.73 -15.94
C ASP A 86 -4.64 13.26 -16.34
N LEU A 87 -3.68 12.37 -16.13
CA LEU A 87 -3.91 10.92 -16.30
C LEU A 87 -4.82 10.38 -15.20
N PHE A 88 -4.63 10.87 -13.95
CA PHE A 88 -5.48 10.53 -12.82
C PHE A 88 -6.94 10.97 -13.05
N ALA A 89 -7.15 12.16 -13.63
CA ALA A 89 -8.47 12.68 -13.99
C ALA A 89 -9.22 11.78 -15.00
N SER A 90 -8.47 11.02 -15.79
CA SER A 90 -8.96 10.12 -16.84
C SER A 90 -9.30 8.71 -16.33
N LEU A 91 -9.02 8.41 -15.07
CA LEU A 91 -9.25 7.09 -14.46
C LEU A 91 -10.69 6.54 -14.60
N PRO A 92 -11.77 7.32 -14.53
CA PRO A 92 -13.12 6.80 -14.77
C PRO A 92 -13.28 6.23 -16.18
N THR A 93 -12.80 6.97 -17.20
CA THR A 93 -12.80 6.52 -18.60
C THR A 93 -11.99 5.24 -18.77
N VAL A 94 -10.82 5.16 -18.12
CA VAL A 94 -9.95 3.98 -18.13
C VAL A 94 -10.64 2.78 -17.48
N ALA A 95 -11.25 2.96 -16.31
CA ALA A 95 -11.99 1.91 -15.60
C ALA A 95 -13.13 1.36 -16.46
N LYS A 96 -13.89 2.23 -17.11
CA LYS A 96 -14.96 1.87 -18.04
C LYS A 96 -14.46 1.08 -19.25
N LYS A 97 -13.38 1.54 -19.91
CA LYS A 97 -12.74 0.82 -21.03
C LYS A 97 -12.26 -0.57 -20.62
N ALA A 98 -11.70 -0.68 -19.41
CA ALA A 98 -11.23 -1.94 -18.84
C ALA A 98 -12.36 -2.80 -18.23
N HIS A 99 -13.63 -2.40 -18.33
CA HIS A 99 -14.76 -3.03 -17.65
C HIS A 99 -14.48 -3.36 -16.17
N ALA A 100 -13.72 -2.49 -15.51
CA ALA A 100 -13.28 -2.68 -14.13
C ALA A 100 -14.48 -2.56 -13.19
N LYS A 101 -14.54 -3.45 -12.18
CA LYS A 101 -15.57 -3.39 -11.13
C LYS A 101 -15.15 -2.50 -9.97
N ALA A 102 -13.83 -2.33 -9.80
CA ALA A 102 -13.26 -1.52 -8.77
C ALA A 102 -11.98 -0.81 -9.22
N LEU A 103 -11.69 0.31 -8.57
CA LEU A 103 -10.49 1.09 -8.73
C LEU A 103 -9.87 1.40 -7.36
N ILE A 104 -8.59 1.13 -7.19
CA ILE A 104 -7.83 1.63 -6.05
C ILE A 104 -6.72 2.52 -6.58
N ALA A 105 -6.73 3.79 -6.19
CA ALA A 105 -5.71 4.75 -6.54
C ALA A 105 -5.18 5.44 -5.28
N PRO A 106 -4.15 4.88 -4.62
CA PRO A 106 -3.59 5.47 -3.42
C PRO A 106 -3.01 6.85 -3.68
N VAL A 107 -3.09 7.72 -2.67
CA VAL A 107 -2.47 9.04 -2.71
C VAL A 107 -1.22 9.01 -1.84
N GLU A 108 -0.06 8.83 -2.47
CA GLU A 108 1.25 8.91 -1.80
C GLU A 108 1.88 10.30 -1.91
N ASN A 109 1.46 11.09 -2.90
CA ASN A 109 1.93 12.45 -3.12
C ASN A 109 0.72 13.38 -3.36
N PRO A 110 0.49 14.39 -2.48
CA PRO A 110 -0.67 15.27 -2.61
C PRO A 110 -0.68 16.12 -3.88
N LYS A 111 0.48 16.32 -4.52
CA LYS A 111 0.60 17.07 -5.78
C LYS A 111 0.04 16.28 -6.98
N LEU A 112 0.13 14.95 -6.95
CA LEU A 112 -0.34 14.09 -8.03
C LEU A 112 -1.86 13.86 -7.99
N ALA A 113 -2.43 13.85 -6.78
CA ALA A 113 -3.87 13.69 -6.59
C ALA A 113 -4.39 14.66 -5.50
N PRO A 114 -4.55 15.96 -5.83
CA PRO A 114 -5.14 16.93 -4.93
C PRO A 114 -6.58 16.57 -4.54
N ALA A 115 -7.03 16.99 -3.35
CA ALA A 115 -8.35 16.66 -2.79
C ALA A 115 -9.53 16.91 -3.76
N GLY A 116 -9.51 18.06 -4.44
CA GLY A 116 -10.55 18.42 -5.41
C GLY A 116 -10.60 17.46 -6.60
N LEU A 117 -9.44 17.04 -7.11
CA LEU A 117 -9.33 16.08 -8.20
C LEU A 117 -9.80 14.68 -7.75
N VAL A 118 -9.35 14.24 -6.57
CA VAL A 118 -9.80 12.95 -5.98
C VAL A 118 -11.32 12.91 -5.87
N ARG A 119 -11.93 13.99 -5.36
CA ARG A 119 -13.39 14.11 -5.26
C ARG A 119 -14.07 14.05 -6.63
N GLN A 120 -13.56 14.79 -7.62
CA GLN A 120 -14.10 14.78 -8.98
C GLN A 120 -14.07 13.38 -9.60
N VAL A 121 -12.97 12.65 -9.43
CA VAL A 121 -12.83 11.27 -9.92
C VAL A 121 -13.77 10.33 -9.16
N ALA A 122 -13.87 10.46 -7.83
CA ALA A 122 -14.78 9.66 -7.01
C ALA A 122 -16.25 9.83 -7.43
N GLU A 123 -16.71 11.07 -7.64
CA GLU A 123 -18.08 11.36 -8.08
C GLU A 123 -18.39 10.70 -9.43
N LYS A 124 -17.43 10.71 -10.37
CA LYS A 124 -17.57 10.03 -11.67
C LYS A 124 -17.64 8.51 -11.52
N LEU A 125 -16.73 7.90 -10.76
CA LEU A 125 -16.72 6.44 -10.52
C LEU A 125 -18.01 5.98 -9.84
N GLN A 126 -18.53 6.76 -8.88
CA GLN A 126 -19.78 6.48 -8.21
C GLN A 126 -20.97 6.48 -9.18
N ASN A 127 -21.04 7.46 -10.10
CA ASN A 127 -22.08 7.51 -11.13
C ASN A 127 -22.02 6.35 -12.12
N GLU A 128 -20.83 5.76 -12.31
CA GLU A 128 -20.60 4.59 -13.16
C GLU A 128 -20.72 3.26 -12.41
N GLU A 129 -21.12 3.29 -11.13
CA GLU A 129 -21.25 2.12 -10.24
C GLU A 129 -19.96 1.28 -10.12
N VAL A 130 -18.80 1.94 -10.22
CA VAL A 130 -17.47 1.34 -10.02
C VAL A 130 -17.08 1.53 -8.55
N GLU A 131 -16.73 0.45 -7.86
CA GLU A 131 -16.20 0.54 -6.49
C GLU A 131 -14.90 1.35 -6.48
N TYR A 132 -14.65 2.17 -5.46
CA TYR A 132 -13.42 2.96 -5.42
C TYR A 132 -12.82 3.13 -4.03
N ALA A 133 -11.50 3.25 -3.97
CA ALA A 133 -10.78 3.72 -2.80
C ALA A 133 -9.56 4.58 -3.18
N PHE A 134 -9.38 5.68 -2.46
CA PHE A 134 -8.24 6.58 -2.57
C PHE A 134 -7.49 6.66 -1.24
N PRO A 135 -6.91 5.55 -0.74
CA PRO A 135 -6.28 5.52 0.57
C PRO A 135 -5.07 6.46 0.60
N LYS A 136 -4.95 7.24 1.68
CA LYS A 136 -3.86 8.22 1.87
C LYS A 136 -3.19 8.03 3.24
N PRO A 137 -2.01 7.38 3.33
CA PRO A 137 -1.29 6.62 2.28
C PRO A 137 -1.99 5.29 1.93
N PHE A 138 -1.45 4.50 1.01
CA PHE A 138 -1.99 3.19 0.63
C PHE A 138 -2.09 2.22 1.81
N CYS A 139 -1.13 2.28 2.74
CA CYS A 139 -1.19 1.50 3.97
C CYS A 139 -2.29 1.95 4.95
N SER A 140 -3.13 2.94 4.62
CA SER A 140 -4.36 3.23 5.37
C SER A 140 -5.58 2.44 4.88
N LEU A 141 -5.47 1.69 3.78
CA LEU A 141 -6.60 0.94 3.23
C LEU A 141 -7.12 -0.12 4.20
N GLU A 142 -8.40 -0.02 4.53
CA GLU A 142 -9.14 -1.00 5.32
C GLU A 142 -10.33 -1.54 4.51
N LYS A 143 -11.05 -2.50 5.09
CA LYS A 143 -12.31 -2.95 4.48
C LYS A 143 -13.29 -1.79 4.44
N THR A 144 -13.89 -1.59 3.28
CA THR A 144 -14.82 -0.50 2.98
C THR A 144 -16.27 -0.99 2.86
N GLY A 145 -16.48 -2.31 2.83
CA GLY A 145 -17.77 -2.91 2.51
C GLY A 145 -18.02 -3.07 1.01
N GLN A 146 -17.11 -2.58 0.17
CA GLN A 146 -17.12 -2.75 -1.28
C GLN A 146 -16.44 -4.10 -1.63
N PRO A 147 -17.17 -5.08 -2.21
CA PRO A 147 -16.72 -6.47 -2.32
C PRO A 147 -15.36 -6.71 -2.98
N VAL A 148 -15.03 -6.00 -4.06
CA VAL A 148 -13.77 -6.20 -4.78
C VAL A 148 -12.60 -5.56 -4.02
N ILE A 149 -12.81 -4.40 -3.43
CA ILE A 149 -11.80 -3.73 -2.58
C ILE A 149 -11.54 -4.54 -1.32
N ASP A 150 -12.59 -5.03 -0.65
CA ASP A 150 -12.47 -5.87 0.54
C ASP A 150 -11.73 -7.17 0.24
N ARG A 151 -11.93 -7.76 -0.94
CA ARG A 151 -11.18 -8.93 -1.40
C ARG A 151 -9.68 -8.62 -1.58
N PHE A 152 -9.31 -7.43 -2.06
CA PHE A 152 -7.91 -7.00 -2.09
C PHE A 152 -7.32 -6.90 -0.68
N VAL A 153 -8.09 -6.38 0.28
CA VAL A 153 -7.68 -6.32 1.69
C VAL A 153 -7.51 -7.73 2.29
N GLU A 154 -8.41 -8.65 1.97
CA GLU A 154 -8.37 -10.06 2.41
C GLU A 154 -7.21 -10.85 1.81
N MET A 155 -6.66 -10.42 0.67
CA MET A 155 -5.42 -10.98 0.14
C MET A 155 -4.19 -10.65 1.00
N GLY A 156 -4.35 -9.82 2.04
CA GLY A 156 -3.31 -9.47 3.00
C GLY A 156 -2.62 -8.14 2.71
N PHE A 157 -3.26 -7.22 1.97
CA PHE A 157 -2.72 -5.89 1.65
C PHE A 157 -3.56 -4.77 2.25
N GLY A 158 -2.93 -3.75 2.84
CA GLY A 158 -3.63 -2.55 3.35
C GLY A 158 -3.06 -2.10 4.69
N LYS A 159 -3.92 -1.72 5.64
CA LYS A 159 -3.51 -1.37 7.01
C LYS A 159 -2.73 -2.52 7.64
N PRO A 160 -1.47 -2.34 8.04
CA PRO A 160 -0.67 -3.41 8.62
C PRO A 160 -1.37 -4.09 9.79
N LYS A 161 -1.12 -5.39 9.93
CA LYS A 161 -1.49 -6.16 11.11
C LYS A 161 -0.38 -7.15 11.42
N VAL A 162 0.12 -7.13 12.64
CA VAL A 162 1.14 -8.05 13.12
C VAL A 162 0.64 -8.83 14.33
N GLU A 163 1.22 -10.00 14.55
CA GLU A 163 1.07 -10.82 15.75
C GLU A 163 2.43 -10.91 16.43
N ILE A 164 2.48 -10.70 17.73
CA ILE A 164 3.71 -10.65 18.51
C ILE A 164 3.68 -11.71 19.60
N ILE A 165 4.82 -12.36 19.84
CA ILE A 165 5.05 -13.23 20.99
C ILE A 165 6.19 -12.62 21.82
N LEU A 166 5.98 -12.57 23.13
CA LEU A 166 6.94 -12.05 24.10
C LEU A 166 7.52 -13.19 24.94
N ASP A 167 8.82 -13.18 25.16
CA ASP A 167 9.45 -13.90 26.27
C ASP A 167 9.88 -12.87 27.32
N ASN A 168 9.16 -12.83 28.43
CA ASN A 168 9.19 -11.73 29.40
C ASN A 168 8.88 -10.37 28.74
N GLU A 169 9.88 -9.50 28.62
CA GLU A 169 9.77 -8.17 28.01
C GLU A 169 10.31 -8.14 26.57
N GLU A 170 10.99 -9.19 26.10
CA GLU A 170 11.60 -9.23 24.77
C GLU A 170 10.66 -9.80 23.70
N ILE A 171 10.64 -9.17 22.52
CA ILE A 171 9.90 -9.67 21.34
C ILE A 171 10.67 -10.81 20.69
N THR A 172 10.19 -12.04 20.85
CA THR A 172 10.81 -13.24 20.24
C THR A 172 10.23 -13.58 18.88
N THR A 173 9.03 -13.11 18.57
CA THR A 173 8.39 -13.31 17.25
C THR A 173 7.53 -12.11 16.88
N ALA A 174 7.62 -11.69 15.62
CA ALA A 174 6.71 -10.73 15.00
C ALA A 174 6.26 -11.27 13.62
N ARG A 175 5.02 -11.75 13.54
CA ARG A 175 4.43 -12.33 12.33
C ARG A 175 3.56 -11.32 11.61
N VAL A 176 3.74 -11.17 10.31
CA VAL A 176 2.89 -10.30 9.48
C VAL A 176 1.61 -11.05 9.09
N ILE A 177 0.46 -10.51 9.51
CA ILE A 177 -0.88 -11.01 9.17
C ILE A 177 -1.45 -10.26 7.97
N LYS A 178 -1.24 -8.93 7.94
CA LYS A 178 -1.57 -8.06 6.82
C LYS A 178 -0.42 -7.08 6.60
N ASP A 179 -0.03 -6.92 5.36
CA ASP A 179 1.15 -6.18 4.94
C ASP A 179 0.74 -4.81 4.36
N ALA A 180 1.59 -3.80 4.59
CA ALA A 180 1.51 -2.58 3.82
C ALA A 180 1.67 -2.93 2.33
N PRO A 181 0.91 -2.32 1.41
CA PRO A 181 1.01 -2.64 -0.02
C PRO A 181 2.44 -2.50 -0.58
N CYS A 182 3.22 -1.56 -0.03
CA CYS A 182 4.62 -1.35 -0.38
C CYS A 182 5.60 -2.37 0.21
N GLY A 183 5.20 -3.30 1.09
CA GLY A 183 6.05 -4.34 1.69
C GLY A 183 6.76 -3.97 3.00
N CYS A 184 6.61 -2.72 3.47
CA CYS A 184 7.32 -2.20 4.64
C CYS A 184 7.08 -3.01 5.93
N THR A 185 5.88 -3.58 6.11
CA THR A 185 5.52 -4.29 7.34
C THR A 185 6.43 -5.49 7.62
N TRP A 186 6.88 -6.22 6.59
CA TRP A 186 7.82 -7.32 6.75
C TRP A 186 9.18 -6.88 7.25
N PHE A 187 9.67 -5.73 6.77
CA PHE A 187 10.94 -5.19 7.23
C PHE A 187 10.86 -4.73 8.68
N VAL A 188 9.77 -4.05 9.05
CA VAL A 188 9.53 -3.62 10.44
C VAL A 188 9.39 -4.84 11.36
N ALA A 189 8.58 -5.84 11.00
CA ALA A 189 8.41 -7.06 11.80
C ALA A 189 9.74 -7.77 12.05
N ARG A 190 10.61 -7.85 11.04
CA ARG A 190 11.95 -8.40 11.19
C ARG A 190 12.79 -7.63 12.22
N LYS A 191 12.77 -6.30 12.14
CA LYS A 191 13.57 -5.43 13.02
C LYS A 191 13.09 -5.45 14.47
N LEU A 192 11.82 -5.83 14.70
CA LEU A 192 11.26 -5.95 16.05
C LEU A 192 11.75 -7.18 16.82
N VAL A 193 12.17 -8.25 16.15
CA VAL A 193 12.66 -9.45 16.85
C VAL A 193 13.93 -9.10 17.63
N TYR A 194 13.98 -9.54 18.90
CA TYR A 194 15.00 -9.21 19.90
C TYR A 194 15.02 -7.74 20.35
N THR A 195 13.90 -7.03 20.20
CA THR A 195 13.70 -5.70 20.79
C THR A 195 12.89 -5.84 22.08
N GLU A 196 13.27 -5.08 23.11
CA GLU A 196 12.47 -4.93 24.34
C GLU A 196 11.13 -4.25 24.02
N ALA A 197 10.05 -4.73 24.63
CA ALA A 197 8.70 -4.20 24.41
C ALA A 197 8.60 -2.70 24.78
N ALA A 198 9.45 -2.20 25.68
CA ALA A 198 9.50 -0.77 26.01
C ALA A 198 10.04 0.10 24.85
N ASP A 199 10.93 -0.47 24.02
CA ASP A 199 11.70 0.27 23.01
C ASP A 199 11.11 0.17 21.60
N PHE A 200 10.02 -0.59 21.43
CA PHE A 200 9.43 -0.90 20.12
C PHE A 200 9.18 0.34 19.25
N LYS A 201 8.84 1.50 19.86
CA LYS A 201 8.53 2.75 19.15
C LYS A 201 9.74 3.26 18.37
N GLU A 202 10.92 3.19 18.97
CA GLU A 202 12.17 3.60 18.34
C GLU A 202 12.54 2.63 17.22
N THR A 203 12.43 1.33 17.48
CA THR A 203 12.69 0.28 16.48
C THR A 203 11.76 0.41 15.27
N VAL A 204 10.45 0.59 15.47
CA VAL A 204 9.48 0.80 14.38
C VAL A 204 9.79 2.06 13.60
N SER A 205 10.06 3.18 14.28
CA SER A 205 10.38 4.44 13.62
C SER A 205 11.64 4.31 12.77
N SER A 206 12.72 3.77 13.34
CA SER A 206 14.00 3.57 12.65
C SER A 206 13.85 2.63 11.45
N ALA A 207 13.14 1.51 11.61
CA ALA A 207 12.90 0.56 10.53
C ALA A 207 12.02 1.14 9.42
N HIS A 208 10.97 1.91 9.76
CA HIS A 208 10.10 2.56 8.78
C HIS A 208 10.87 3.58 7.92
N HIS A 209 11.74 4.40 8.53
CA HIS A 209 12.54 5.39 7.80
C HIS A 209 13.70 4.75 7.02
N ALA A 210 14.23 3.61 7.49
CA ALA A 210 15.23 2.84 6.75
C ALA A 210 14.64 2.05 5.58
N TYR A 211 13.34 1.73 5.64
CA TYR A 211 12.62 1.20 4.49
C TYR A 211 12.43 2.31 3.45
N PRO A 212 12.62 2.07 2.15
CA PRO A 212 12.49 3.10 1.14
C PRO A 212 11.01 3.42 0.87
N CYS A 213 10.30 3.99 1.85
CA CYS A 213 8.94 4.48 1.68
C CYS A 213 8.92 5.62 0.65
N THR A 214 7.94 5.64 -0.25
CA THR A 214 7.79 6.66 -1.30
C THR A 214 6.70 7.68 -0.98
N ALA A 215 6.08 7.57 0.21
CA ALA A 215 5.12 8.56 0.70
C ALA A 215 5.79 9.94 0.82
N SER A 216 5.06 10.98 0.42
CA SER A 216 5.59 12.35 0.41
C SER A 216 5.89 12.88 1.81
N MET A 217 6.98 13.64 1.91
CA MET A 217 7.34 14.47 3.06
C MET A 217 6.77 15.89 2.96
N ASP A 218 6.05 16.22 1.88
CA ASP A 218 5.30 17.47 1.81
C ASP A 218 4.20 17.47 2.88
N ASN A 219 3.96 18.63 3.49
CA ASN A 219 2.82 18.79 4.39
C ASN A 219 1.51 18.63 3.61
N ASP A 220 0.65 17.73 4.06
CA ASP A 220 -0.67 17.50 3.49
C ASP A 220 -1.73 18.18 4.38
N PRO A 221 -2.49 19.17 3.86
CA PRO A 221 -3.50 19.88 4.65
C PRO A 221 -4.68 19.01 5.12
N GLU A 222 -4.99 17.91 4.42
CA GLU A 222 -6.08 17.01 4.82
C GLU A 222 -5.67 16.14 6.02
N ILE A 223 -4.38 15.82 6.13
CA ILE A 223 -3.80 15.06 7.26
C ILE A 223 -3.38 15.98 8.41
N GLY A 224 -2.92 17.19 8.11
CA GLY A 224 -2.28 18.09 9.09
C GLY A 224 -0.85 17.68 9.46
N ASP A 225 -0.24 16.78 8.69
CA ASP A 225 1.13 16.27 8.80
C ASP A 225 1.55 15.76 7.41
N THR A 226 2.70 15.10 7.29
CA THR A 226 3.15 14.45 6.05
C THR A 226 2.50 13.08 5.87
N ILE A 227 2.34 12.64 4.62
CA ILE A 227 1.83 11.30 4.30
C ILE A 227 2.79 10.22 4.84
N LEU A 228 4.11 10.48 4.80
CA LEU A 228 5.12 9.59 5.36
C LEU A 228 4.97 9.40 6.87
N HIS A 229 4.74 10.47 7.63
CA HIS A 229 4.49 10.35 9.07
C HIS A 229 3.20 9.58 9.36
N LYS A 230 2.13 9.83 8.59
CA LYS A 230 0.90 9.06 8.71
C LYS A 230 1.15 7.56 8.50
N ALA A 231 1.97 7.17 7.52
CA ALA A 231 2.37 5.78 7.31
C ALA A 231 3.11 5.20 8.53
N GLY A 232 4.04 5.98 9.11
CA GLY A 232 4.78 5.62 10.32
C GLY A 232 3.88 5.40 11.54
N TYR A 233 2.90 6.29 11.75
CA TYR A 233 1.91 6.16 12.82
C TYR A 233 1.04 4.90 12.66
N ILE A 234 0.64 4.59 11.42
CA ILE A 234 -0.18 3.41 11.12
C ILE A 234 0.52 2.11 11.51
N ILE A 235 1.80 1.93 11.12
CA ILE A 235 2.53 0.70 11.48
C ILE A 235 2.84 0.66 12.98
N ARG A 236 3.14 1.81 13.60
CA ARG A 236 3.37 1.90 15.05
C ARG A 236 2.12 1.52 15.85
N GLU A 237 0.95 2.01 15.46
CA GLU A 237 -0.34 1.64 16.06
C GLU A 237 -0.61 0.14 15.93
N SER A 238 -0.29 -0.45 14.77
CA SER A 238 -0.43 -1.90 14.57
C SER A 238 0.48 -2.72 15.49
N VAL A 239 1.69 -2.24 15.78
CA VAL A 239 2.65 -2.95 16.65
C VAL A 239 2.26 -2.77 18.12
N ASP A 240 1.89 -1.55 18.52
CA ASP A 240 1.39 -1.22 19.87
C ASP A 240 0.18 -2.10 20.24
N SER A 241 -0.80 -2.19 19.34
CA SER A 241 -1.98 -3.05 19.52
C SER A 241 -1.64 -4.54 19.65
N ALA A 242 -0.60 -4.99 18.95
CA ALA A 242 -0.16 -6.39 19.01
C ALA A 242 0.60 -6.69 20.31
N LEU A 243 1.41 -5.75 20.80
CA LEU A 243 2.08 -5.83 22.10
C LEU A 243 1.09 -5.85 23.26
N ASP A 244 0.12 -4.94 23.25
CA ASP A 244 -0.96 -4.89 24.26
C ASP A 244 -1.69 -6.23 24.37
N LYS A 245 -1.92 -6.89 23.23
CA LYS A 245 -2.55 -8.20 23.19
C LYS A 245 -1.63 -9.28 23.77
N ALA A 246 -0.37 -9.33 23.35
CA ALA A 246 0.61 -10.32 23.81
C ALA A 246 0.86 -10.22 25.33
N GLN A 247 0.93 -9.01 25.88
CA GLN A 247 1.10 -8.78 27.31
C GLN A 247 -0.09 -9.28 28.14
N LYS A 248 -1.33 -9.09 27.64
CA LYS A 248 -2.54 -9.61 28.29
C LYS A 248 -2.60 -11.13 28.26
N GLU A 249 -2.17 -11.76 27.17
CA GLU A 249 -2.10 -13.22 27.06
C GLU A 249 -1.08 -13.80 28.06
N ASN A 250 0.15 -13.25 28.12
CA ASN A 250 1.16 -13.65 29.09
C ASN A 250 0.75 -13.43 30.56
N ALA A 251 -0.07 -12.42 30.84
CA ALA A 251 -0.59 -12.17 32.19
C ALA A 251 -1.67 -13.17 32.61
N ASN A 252 -2.43 -13.73 31.66
CA ASN A 252 -3.46 -14.73 31.93
C ASN A 252 -2.88 -16.15 32.09
N ASP A 253 -1.69 -16.40 31.54
CA ASP A 253 -0.98 -17.69 31.62
C ASP A 253 -0.09 -17.82 32.88
N ARG A 254 -0.01 -16.77 33.72
CA ARG A 254 0.73 -16.73 34.99
C ARG A 254 -0.20 -16.87 36.20
#